data_AF-A0A0N4VLI0-F1
#
_entry.id   AF-A0A0N4VLI0-F1
#
_cell.length_a   1.000
_cell.length_b   1.000
_cell.length_c   1.000
_cell.angle_alpha   90.00
_cell.angle_beta   90.00
_cell.angle_gamma   90.00
#
_symmetry.space_group_name_H-M   'P 1'
#
loop_
_entity.id
_entity.type
_entity.pdbx_description
1 polymer ?
#
loop_
_entity_poly.entity_id
_entity_poly.type
_entity_poly.pdbx_seq_one_letter_code
_entity_poly.pdbx_strand_id
1 'polypeptide(L)'
;MTIQDDSIWAAGFATNIHKYLQNLDYFTEISNYDFLLHTWSLAVEIQFYLIVPVLMVLLSVPFAGKLLWCAVFFSSLWYNITATGPLQFSSLQSRMWQFICGGIVNILPKEYQNSLVLVPGLVLLSPVTFLLPLSAAILRLICTLSAATVIYFGNELTNKYVLGNSVLCFVGDVSYSVYLYHWPTIICYHRLGTIDFPRLPVI
;
A
#
# COMPACT_ATOMS: atom_id res chain seq x y z
N MET A 1 1.39 3.18 -26.64
CA MET A 1 1.27 1.86 -26.00
C MET A 1 -0.07 1.28 -26.38
N THR A 2 -0.17 -0.03 -26.67
CA THR A 2 -1.47 -0.63 -27.00
C THR A 2 -2.13 -1.13 -25.73
N ILE A 3 -3.42 -0.85 -25.56
CA ILE A 3 -4.20 -1.34 -24.41
C ILE A 3 -4.20 -2.88 -24.32
N GLN A 4 -3.95 -3.55 -25.45
CA GLN A 4 -3.85 -5.00 -25.54
C GLN A 4 -2.64 -5.52 -24.76
N ASP A 5 -1.48 -4.90 -24.90
CA ASP A 5 -0.27 -5.29 -24.17
C ASP A 5 -0.49 -5.10 -22.66
N ASP A 6 -0.98 -3.93 -22.25
CA ASP A 6 -1.27 -3.64 -20.83
C ASP A 6 -2.30 -4.61 -20.24
N SER A 7 -3.28 -5.07 -21.03
CA SER A 7 -4.29 -6.05 -20.58
C SER A 7 -3.67 -7.41 -20.27
N ILE A 8 -2.67 -7.85 -21.04
CA ILE A 8 -1.97 -9.12 -20.79
C ILE A 8 -1.22 -9.05 -19.46
N TRP A 9 -0.49 -7.95 -19.23
CA TRP A 9 0.23 -7.74 -17.96
C TRP A 9 -0.71 -7.60 -16.77
N ALA A 10 -1.88 -6.97 -16.97
CA ALA A 10 -2.90 -6.85 -15.92
C ALA A 10 -3.50 -8.21 -15.56
N ALA A 11 -3.85 -9.03 -16.56
CA ALA A 11 -4.34 -10.39 -16.35
C ALA A 11 -3.31 -11.30 -15.66
N GLY A 12 -2.02 -11.07 -15.93
CA GLY A 12 -0.91 -11.75 -15.26
C GLY A 12 -0.53 -11.19 -13.90
N PHE A 13 -1.23 -10.17 -13.37
CA PHE A 13 -0.90 -9.49 -12.11
C PHE A 13 0.56 -9.02 -12.04
N ALA A 14 1.05 -8.43 -13.14
CA ALA A 14 2.44 -8.00 -13.30
C ALA A 14 2.57 -6.58 -13.87
N THR A 15 1.53 -5.76 -13.79
CA THR A 15 1.54 -4.37 -14.29
C THR A 15 2.58 -3.52 -13.57
N ASN A 16 2.81 -3.72 -12.28
CA ASN A 16 3.89 -3.05 -11.55
C ASN A 16 5.29 -3.33 -12.15
N ILE A 17 5.52 -4.54 -12.65
CA ILE A 17 6.79 -4.93 -13.31
C ILE A 17 6.83 -4.35 -14.73
N HIS A 18 5.72 -4.43 -15.46
CA HIS A 18 5.62 -3.90 -16.82
C HIS A 18 6.01 -2.42 -16.89
N LYS A 19 5.44 -1.61 -15.99
CA LYS A 19 5.69 -0.17 -15.93
C LYS A 19 7.12 0.16 -15.53
N TYR A 20 7.67 -0.63 -14.61
CA TYR A 20 9.08 -0.54 -14.28
C TYR A 20 9.99 -0.80 -15.50
N LEU A 21 9.75 -1.87 -16.26
CA LEU A 21 10.55 -2.21 -17.45
C LEU A 21 10.48 -1.13 -18.54
N GLN A 22 9.44 -0.29 -18.50
CA GLN A 22 9.25 0.84 -19.41
C GLN A 22 9.92 2.14 -18.93
N ASN A 23 10.54 2.14 -17.73
CA ASN A 23 11.09 3.32 -17.08
C ASN A 23 10.09 4.48 -16.99
N LEU A 24 8.81 4.17 -16.81
CA LEU A 24 7.76 5.17 -16.66
C LEU A 24 7.58 5.49 -15.17
N ASP A 25 7.64 6.78 -14.84
CA ASP A 25 7.27 7.26 -13.52
C ASP A 25 5.76 7.30 -13.36
N TYR A 26 5.29 6.97 -12.17
CA TYR A 26 3.85 6.95 -11.83
C TYR A 26 3.15 8.26 -12.22
N PHE A 27 3.80 9.41 -12.00
CA PHE A 27 3.26 10.72 -12.37
C PHE A 27 3.27 10.97 -13.88
N THR A 28 4.23 10.41 -14.60
CA THR A 28 4.27 10.42 -16.07
C THR A 28 3.18 9.53 -16.65
N GLU A 29 2.83 8.43 -16.00
CA GLU A 29 1.71 7.57 -16.41
C GLU A 29 0.36 8.23 -16.16
N ILE A 30 0.23 8.94 -15.04
CA ILE A 30 -0.94 9.79 -14.75
C ILE A 30 -1.12 10.82 -15.87
N SER A 31 -0.04 11.50 -16.29
CA SER A 31 -0.12 12.53 -17.34
C SER A 31 -0.39 11.94 -18.73
N ASN A 32 -0.02 10.69 -18.97
CA ASN A 32 -0.30 9.96 -20.20
C ASN A 32 -1.67 9.26 -20.21
N TYR A 33 -2.45 9.35 -19.12
CA TYR A 33 -3.78 8.72 -18.97
C TYR A 33 -3.79 7.24 -19.33
N ASP A 34 -2.87 6.49 -18.73
CA ASP A 34 -2.84 5.05 -18.89
C ASP A 34 -4.08 4.39 -18.26
N PHE A 35 -4.86 3.68 -19.08
CA PHE A 35 -6.13 3.09 -18.69
C PHE A 35 -6.01 2.10 -17.52
N LEU A 36 -4.93 1.30 -17.51
CA LEU A 36 -4.77 0.19 -16.56
C LEU A 36 -3.80 0.52 -15.42
N LEU A 37 -3.42 1.78 -15.25
CA LEU A 37 -2.50 2.22 -14.18
C LEU A 37 -2.93 1.69 -12.80
N HIS A 38 -4.19 1.90 -12.40
CA HIS A 38 -4.74 1.48 -11.10
C HIS A 38 -4.57 -0.01 -10.75
N THR A 39 -4.24 -0.88 -11.70
CA THR A 39 -4.05 -2.32 -11.45
C THR A 39 -2.68 -2.66 -10.82
N TRP A 40 -1.72 -1.72 -10.78
CA TRP A 40 -0.38 -2.01 -10.23
C TRP A 40 -0.43 -2.40 -8.75
N SER A 41 -1.33 -1.81 -7.97
CA SER A 41 -1.45 -2.10 -6.53
C SER A 41 -2.09 -3.47 -6.29
N LEU A 42 -3.10 -3.81 -7.09
CA LEU A 42 -3.74 -5.13 -7.12
C LEU A 42 -2.74 -6.23 -7.50
N ALA A 43 -1.87 -5.97 -8.49
CA ALA A 43 -0.80 -6.87 -8.87
C ALA A 43 0.13 -7.20 -7.69
N VAL A 44 0.58 -6.18 -6.95
CA VAL A 44 1.42 -6.35 -5.75
C VAL A 44 0.71 -7.16 -4.66
N GLU A 45 -0.58 -6.91 -4.45
CA GLU A 45 -1.39 -7.62 -3.45
C GLU A 45 -1.49 -9.12 -3.77
N ILE A 46 -1.75 -9.47 -5.03
CA ILE A 46 -1.83 -10.88 -5.45
C ILE A 46 -0.46 -11.55 -5.43
N GLN A 47 0.60 -10.85 -5.84
CA GLN A 47 1.98 -11.36 -5.69
C GLN A 47 2.29 -11.69 -4.22
N PHE A 48 1.90 -10.82 -3.29
CA PHE A 48 2.04 -11.08 -1.86
C PHE A 48 1.25 -12.32 -1.44
N TYR A 49 -0.03 -12.43 -1.79
CA TYR A 49 -0.86 -13.57 -1.40
C TYR A 49 -0.37 -14.91 -1.96
N LEU A 50 0.27 -14.92 -3.13
CA LEU A 50 0.92 -16.12 -3.67
C LEU A 50 2.16 -16.53 -2.86
N ILE A 51 2.91 -15.55 -2.34
CA ILE A 51 4.18 -15.77 -1.63
C ILE A 51 3.96 -16.09 -0.14
N VAL A 52 2.93 -15.51 0.49
CA VAL A 52 2.66 -15.63 1.94
C VAL A 52 2.59 -17.07 2.44
N PRO A 53 1.87 -18.03 1.79
CA PRO A 53 1.81 -19.40 2.29
C PRO A 53 3.20 -20.03 2.42
N VAL A 54 4.06 -19.80 1.44
CA VAL A 54 5.46 -20.29 1.46
C VAL A 54 6.24 -19.61 2.58
N LEU A 55 6.12 -18.29 2.73
CA LEU A 55 6.80 -17.57 3.80
C LEU A 55 6.34 -18.03 5.20
N MET A 56 5.04 -18.34 5.37
CA MET A 56 4.49 -18.85 6.62
C MET A 56 5.00 -20.26 6.94
N VAL A 57 5.11 -21.14 5.94
CA VAL A 57 5.76 -22.45 6.12
C VAL A 57 7.21 -22.26 6.56
N LEU A 58 7.94 -21.33 5.93
CA LEU A 58 9.32 -21.04 6.32
C LEU A 58 9.42 -20.49 7.75
N LEU A 59 8.44 -19.71 8.23
CA LEU A 59 8.39 -19.23 9.61
C LEU A 59 8.34 -20.37 10.65
N SER A 60 7.73 -21.50 10.27
CA SER A 60 7.64 -22.69 11.12
C SER A 60 8.98 -23.39 11.33
N VAL A 61 9.99 -23.11 10.49
CA VAL A 61 11.34 -23.65 10.64
C VAL A 61 12.04 -22.95 11.80
N PRO A 62 12.42 -23.67 12.88
CA PRO A 62 13.01 -23.04 14.05
C PRO A 62 14.34 -22.36 13.71
N PHE A 63 14.55 -21.18 14.29
CA PHE A 63 15.71 -20.29 14.08
C PHE A 63 15.89 -19.80 12.64
N ALA A 64 16.10 -20.69 11.66
CA ALA A 64 16.32 -20.35 10.26
C ALA A 64 15.13 -19.59 9.63
N GLY A 65 13.90 -20.00 9.96
CA GLY A 65 12.69 -19.31 9.52
C GLY A 65 12.63 -17.87 10.03
N LYS A 66 12.83 -17.69 11.35
CA LYS A 66 12.86 -16.37 11.98
C LYS A 66 13.98 -15.49 11.41
N LEU A 67 15.17 -16.06 11.19
CA LEU A 67 16.29 -15.37 10.57
C LEU A 67 15.97 -14.90 9.15
N LEU A 68 15.33 -15.76 8.35
CA LEU A 68 14.87 -15.41 7.00
C LEU A 68 13.86 -14.26 7.04
N TRP A 69 12.87 -14.31 7.93
CA TRP A 69 11.89 -13.21 8.05
C TRP A 69 12.54 -11.89 8.48
N CYS A 70 13.49 -11.93 9.42
CA CYS A 70 14.29 -10.76 9.77
C CYS A 70 15.08 -10.25 8.55
N ALA A 71 15.73 -11.13 7.79
CA ALA A 71 16.47 -10.76 6.59
C ALA A 71 15.55 -10.13 5.53
N VAL A 72 14.37 -10.70 5.27
CA VAL A 72 13.38 -10.13 4.34
C VAL A 72 12.88 -8.78 4.84
N PHE A 73 12.60 -8.63 6.14
CA PHE A 73 12.17 -7.37 6.74
C PHE A 73 13.21 -6.26 6.53
N PHE A 74 14.45 -6.49 6.97
CA PHE A 74 15.50 -5.47 6.89
C PHE A 74 15.95 -5.20 5.46
N SER A 75 16.00 -6.21 4.59
CA SER A 75 16.29 -6.01 3.16
C SER A 75 15.19 -5.22 2.46
N SER A 76 13.92 -5.48 2.78
CA SER A 76 12.79 -4.73 2.24
C SER A 76 12.79 -3.28 2.71
N LEU A 77 13.06 -3.05 3.99
CA LEU A 77 13.16 -1.70 4.57
C LEU A 77 14.37 -0.93 4.00
N TRP A 78 15.52 -1.59 3.86
CA TRP A 78 16.69 -1.02 3.20
C TRP A 78 16.34 -0.61 1.76
N TYR A 79 15.74 -1.52 1.00
CA TYR A 79 15.33 -1.26 -0.38
C TYR A 79 14.32 -0.12 -0.48
N ASN A 80 13.40 0.01 0.48
CA ASN A 80 12.47 1.14 0.54
C ASN A 80 13.18 2.50 0.65
N ILE A 81 14.26 2.56 1.42
CA ILE A 81 15.02 3.79 1.66
C ILE A 81 15.92 4.13 0.47
N THR A 82 16.55 3.12 -0.15
CA THR A 82 17.53 3.33 -1.22
C THR A 82 16.94 3.38 -2.62
N ALA A 83 15.79 2.73 -2.85
CA ALA A 83 15.15 2.73 -4.16
C ALA A 83 14.60 4.11 -4.48
N THR A 84 14.66 4.48 -5.75
CA THR A 84 14.13 5.73 -6.30
C THR A 84 13.11 5.43 -7.39
N GLY A 85 12.27 6.41 -7.72
CA GLY A 85 11.31 6.31 -8.81
C GLY A 85 10.24 5.22 -8.57
N PRO A 86 9.79 4.50 -9.62
CA PRO A 86 8.63 3.60 -9.55
C PRO A 86 8.90 2.43 -8.61
N LEU A 87 10.13 1.90 -8.63
CA LEU A 87 10.55 0.77 -7.80
C LEU A 87 10.34 1.02 -6.31
N GLN A 88 10.52 2.25 -5.87
CA GLN A 88 10.31 2.61 -4.47
C GLN A 88 8.85 2.43 -4.06
N PHE A 89 7.91 2.68 -4.97
CA PHE A 89 6.47 2.72 -4.69
C PHE A 89 5.71 1.48 -5.16
N SER A 90 5.99 0.91 -6.33
CA SER A 90 5.18 -0.15 -6.96
C SER A 90 5.77 -1.55 -6.82
N SER A 91 6.99 -1.69 -6.30
CA SER A 91 7.59 -3.01 -6.10
C SER A 91 7.05 -3.69 -4.83
N LEU A 92 6.86 -5.01 -4.90
CA LEU A 92 6.55 -5.81 -3.72
C LEU A 92 7.73 -5.77 -2.72
N GLN A 93 8.95 -5.82 -3.25
CA GLN A 93 10.19 -5.89 -2.49
C GLN A 93 10.35 -4.68 -1.56
N SER A 94 9.95 -3.47 -1.97
CA SER A 94 10.03 -2.27 -1.11
C SER A 94 8.92 -2.18 -0.07
N ARG A 95 7.91 -3.06 -0.14
CA ARG A 95 6.70 -3.05 0.70
C ARG A 95 6.59 -4.24 1.65
N MET A 96 7.35 -5.32 1.43
CA MET A 96 7.30 -6.53 2.27
C MET A 96 7.39 -6.21 3.77
N TRP A 97 8.24 -5.27 4.18
CA TRP A 97 8.35 -4.86 5.59
C TRP A 97 7.01 -4.38 6.19
N GLN A 98 6.14 -3.74 5.42
CA GLN A 98 4.82 -3.26 5.87
C GLN A 98 3.87 -4.43 6.16
N PHE A 99 3.83 -5.40 5.25
CA PHE A 99 3.04 -6.62 5.43
C PHE A 99 3.54 -7.44 6.61
N ILE A 100 4.87 -7.54 6.78
CA ILE A 100 5.50 -8.21 7.92
C ILE A 100 5.10 -7.54 9.24
N CYS A 101 5.13 -6.20 9.32
CA CYS A 101 4.64 -5.47 10.50
C CYS A 101 3.21 -5.85 10.86
N GLY A 102 2.29 -5.87 9.88
CA GLY A 102 0.91 -6.28 10.09
C GLY A 102 0.78 -7.72 10.58
N GLY A 103 1.54 -8.64 9.97
CA GLY A 103 1.58 -10.06 10.37
C GLY A 103 2.09 -10.27 11.80
N ILE A 104 3.17 -9.57 12.19
CA ILE A 104 3.73 -9.63 13.55
C ILE A 104 2.67 -9.19 14.56
N VAL A 105 2.03 -8.04 14.35
CA VAL A 105 1.00 -7.52 15.27
C VAL A 105 -0.18 -8.47 15.40
N ASN A 106 -0.55 -9.19 14.34
CA ASN A 106 -1.62 -10.18 14.38
C ASN A 106 -1.27 -11.43 15.23
N ILE A 107 0.01 -11.79 15.31
CA ILE A 107 0.49 -12.98 16.05
C ILE A 107 0.78 -12.64 17.53
N LEU A 108 1.19 -11.40 17.81
CA LEU A 108 1.50 -10.98 19.18
C LEU A 108 0.26 -11.06 20.09
N PRO A 109 0.42 -11.52 21.34
CA PRO A 109 -0.68 -11.60 22.28
C PRO A 109 -1.12 -10.18 22.66
N LYS A 110 -2.43 -9.91 22.56
CA LYS A 110 -3.03 -8.60 22.86
C LYS A 110 -3.32 -8.44 24.36
N GLU A 111 -2.28 -8.57 25.16
CA GLU A 111 -2.39 -8.57 26.64
C GLU A 111 -2.42 -7.17 27.23
N TYR A 112 -1.96 -6.16 26.49
CA TYR A 112 -1.74 -4.82 27.01
C TYR A 112 -2.48 -3.75 26.21
N GLN A 113 -3.34 -3.00 26.89
CA GLN A 113 -4.02 -1.83 26.34
C GLN A 113 -3.30 -0.56 26.81
N ASN A 114 -2.94 0.32 25.89
CA ASN A 114 -2.28 1.59 26.23
C ASN A 114 -2.89 2.76 25.44
N SER A 115 -3.79 3.51 26.11
CA SER A 115 -4.45 4.68 25.52
C SER A 115 -3.47 5.81 25.18
N LEU A 116 -2.36 5.96 25.91
CA LEU A 116 -1.35 6.99 25.65
C LEU A 116 -0.62 6.78 24.31
N VAL A 117 -0.47 5.52 23.89
CA VAL A 117 0.18 5.17 22.61
C VAL A 117 -0.86 5.08 21.48
N LEU A 118 -2.08 4.66 21.79
CA LEU A 118 -3.18 4.55 20.83
C LEU A 118 -3.59 5.90 20.22
N VAL A 119 -3.70 6.96 21.03
CA VAL A 119 -4.14 8.28 20.54
C VAL A 119 -3.17 8.87 19.50
N PRO A 120 -1.85 8.95 19.74
CA PRO A 120 -0.89 9.33 18.71
C PRO A 120 -0.96 8.45 17.47
N GLY A 121 -1.15 7.13 17.65
CA GLY A 121 -1.33 6.18 16.54
C GLY A 121 -2.51 6.55 15.65
N LEU A 122 -3.67 6.89 16.23
CA LEU A 122 -4.85 7.32 15.48
C LEU A 122 -4.65 8.67 14.78
N VAL A 123 -4.02 9.64 15.45
CA VAL A 123 -3.74 10.96 14.85
C VAL A 123 -2.79 10.82 13.66
N LEU A 124 -1.74 10.02 13.81
CA LEU A 124 -0.77 9.74 12.75
C LEU A 124 -1.31 8.79 11.66
N LEU A 125 -2.44 8.13 11.87
CA LEU A 125 -3.13 7.39 10.80
C LEU A 125 -4.14 8.28 10.04
N SER A 126 -4.50 9.42 10.63
CA SER A 126 -5.48 10.35 10.04
C SER A 126 -4.89 11.16 8.88
N PRO A 127 -5.75 11.80 8.05
CA PRO A 127 -5.30 12.69 6.97
C PRO A 127 -4.42 13.86 7.42
N VAL A 128 -4.36 14.16 8.72
CA VAL A 128 -3.47 15.19 9.29
C VAL A 128 -2.00 14.92 8.93
N THR A 129 -1.60 13.67 8.74
CA THR A 129 -0.23 13.34 8.34
C THR A 129 0.19 13.89 6.99
N PHE A 130 -0.75 14.12 6.06
CA PHE A 130 -0.44 14.75 4.77
C PHE A 130 -0.08 16.23 4.90
N LEU A 131 -0.36 16.86 6.05
CA LEU A 131 0.03 18.24 6.33
C LEU A 131 1.48 18.35 6.82
N LEU A 132 2.11 17.22 7.17
CA LEU A 132 3.49 17.20 7.65
C LEU A 132 4.44 17.29 6.44
N PRO A 133 5.44 18.21 6.44
CA PRO A 133 6.40 18.36 5.36
C PRO A 133 7.49 17.26 5.41
N LEU A 134 7.06 16.01 5.34
CA LEU A 134 7.90 14.81 5.45
C LEU A 134 8.04 14.14 4.08
N SER A 135 9.18 13.47 3.86
CA SER A 135 9.37 12.69 2.64
C SER A 135 8.41 11.50 2.60
N ALA A 136 8.07 11.03 1.39
CA ALA A 136 7.18 9.88 1.20
C ALA A 136 7.72 8.59 1.87
N ALA A 137 9.04 8.44 2.01
CA ALA A 137 9.65 7.34 2.75
C ALA A 137 9.33 7.41 4.25
N ILE A 138 9.49 8.59 4.85
CA ILE A 138 9.19 8.81 6.27
C ILE A 138 7.69 8.68 6.53
N LEU A 139 6.84 9.22 5.67
CA LEU A 139 5.39 9.08 5.79
C LEU A 139 4.96 7.61 5.75
N ARG A 140 5.52 6.79 4.85
CA ARG A 140 5.25 5.35 4.81
C ARG A 140 5.66 4.65 6.11
N LEU A 141 6.81 5.01 6.68
CA LEU A 141 7.25 4.51 7.98
C LEU A 141 6.25 4.85 9.08
N ILE A 142 5.89 6.14 9.19
CA ILE A 142 4.95 6.65 10.18
C ILE A 142 3.60 5.93 10.04
N CYS A 143 2.99 5.94 8.85
CA CYS A 143 1.67 5.34 8.64
C CYS A 143 1.67 3.84 8.97
N THR A 144 2.74 3.10 8.63
CA THR A 144 2.82 1.65 8.90
C THR A 144 2.96 1.38 10.39
N LEU A 145 3.83 2.12 11.08
CA LEU A 145 4.01 1.96 12.54
C LEU A 145 2.77 2.42 13.30
N SER A 146 2.11 3.49 12.85
CA SER A 146 0.85 3.97 13.41
C SER A 146 -0.27 2.95 13.24
N ALA A 147 -0.41 2.35 12.05
CA ALA A 147 -1.36 1.26 11.83
C ALA A 147 -1.07 0.05 12.74
N ALA A 148 0.20 -0.38 12.81
CA ALA A 148 0.63 -1.47 13.70
C ALA A 148 0.28 -1.18 15.17
N THR A 149 0.54 0.05 15.61
CA THR A 149 0.23 0.52 16.96
C THR A 149 -1.27 0.50 17.25
N VAL A 150 -2.09 1.01 16.32
CA VAL A 150 -3.55 1.03 16.45
C VAL A 150 -4.13 -0.38 16.51
N ILE A 151 -3.61 -1.31 15.70
CA ILE A 151 -4.08 -2.71 15.70
C ILE A 151 -3.66 -3.43 16.99
N TYR A 152 -2.46 -3.17 17.50
CA TYR A 152 -1.93 -3.83 18.70
C TYR A 152 -2.59 -3.32 19.99
N PHE A 153 -2.65 -2.00 20.19
CA PHE A 153 -3.19 -1.38 21.40
C PHE A 153 -4.69 -1.02 21.31
N GLY A 154 -5.35 -1.40 20.22
CA GLY A 154 -6.78 -1.15 20.02
C GLY A 154 -7.61 -1.72 21.16
N ASN A 155 -8.54 -0.92 21.68
CA ASN A 155 -9.45 -1.30 22.77
C ASN A 155 -10.91 -1.33 22.28
N GLU A 156 -11.81 -1.91 23.08
CA GLU A 156 -13.22 -2.04 22.71
C GLU A 156 -13.90 -0.69 22.46
N LEU A 157 -13.57 0.35 23.22
CA LEU A 157 -14.17 1.67 23.08
C LEU A 157 -13.77 2.34 21.75
N THR A 158 -12.49 2.34 21.42
CA THR A 158 -11.97 2.87 20.15
C THR A 158 -12.51 2.07 18.98
N ASN A 159 -12.56 0.74 19.08
CA ASN A 159 -13.12 -0.11 18.04
C ASN A 159 -14.63 0.14 17.85
N LYS A 160 -15.39 0.42 18.91
CA LYS A 160 -16.83 0.67 18.83
C LYS A 160 -17.18 2.08 18.37
N TYR A 161 -16.52 3.10 18.92
CA TYR A 161 -16.94 4.49 18.75
C TYR A 161 -16.10 5.28 17.74
N VAL A 162 -14.83 4.92 17.57
CA VAL A 162 -13.94 5.59 16.62
C VAL A 162 -13.89 4.79 15.33
N LEU A 163 -13.23 3.64 15.31
CA LEU A 163 -12.99 2.86 14.08
C LEU A 163 -14.26 2.16 13.57
N GLY A 164 -15.16 1.77 14.47
CA GLY A 164 -16.44 1.11 14.14
C GLY A 164 -17.60 2.08 13.94
N ASN A 165 -17.35 3.38 13.82
CA ASN A 165 -18.38 4.34 13.47
C ASN A 165 -18.95 4.02 12.08
N SER A 166 -20.27 4.11 11.90
CA SER A 166 -20.95 3.79 10.64
C SER A 166 -20.40 4.56 9.44
N VAL A 167 -19.95 5.81 9.62
CA VAL A 167 -19.35 6.62 8.56
C VAL A 167 -17.99 6.05 8.15
N LEU A 168 -17.13 5.73 9.12
CA LEU A 168 -15.81 5.20 8.83
C LEU A 168 -15.88 3.79 8.22
N CYS A 169 -16.77 2.93 8.72
CA CYS A 169 -17.03 1.63 8.11
C CYS A 169 -17.54 1.78 6.68
N PHE A 170 -18.53 2.66 6.42
CA PHE A 170 -19.04 2.90 5.07
C PHE A 170 -17.94 3.37 4.10
N VAL A 171 -17.10 4.31 4.53
CA VAL A 171 -15.97 4.78 3.72
C VAL A 171 -15.00 3.62 3.42
N GLY A 172 -14.71 2.78 4.43
CA GLY A 172 -13.89 1.58 4.27
C GLY A 172 -14.50 0.59 3.26
N ASP A 173 -15.77 0.24 3.42
CA ASP A 173 -16.50 -0.74 2.59
C ASP A 173 -16.55 -0.32 1.11
N VAL A 174 -16.68 0.99 0.86
CA VAL A 174 -16.77 1.55 -0.50
C VAL A 174 -15.38 1.81 -1.11
N SER A 175 -14.35 2.01 -0.29
CA SER A 175 -13.02 2.49 -0.73
C SER A 175 -12.40 1.66 -1.85
N TYR A 176 -12.45 0.33 -1.74
CA TYR A 176 -11.83 -0.58 -2.72
C TYR A 176 -12.56 -0.56 -4.06
N SER A 177 -13.89 -0.60 -4.04
CA SER A 177 -14.72 -0.53 -5.25
C SER A 177 -14.54 0.80 -5.99
N VAL A 178 -14.49 1.91 -5.24
CA VAL A 178 -14.21 3.23 -5.82
C VAL A 178 -12.80 3.29 -6.38
N TYR A 179 -11.80 2.73 -5.69
CA TYR A 179 -10.43 2.67 -6.17
C TYR A 179 -10.32 1.97 -7.53
N LEU A 180 -11.02 0.85 -7.74
CA LEU A 180 -11.00 0.16 -9.03
C LEU A 180 -11.74 0.93 -10.13
N TYR A 181 -12.87 1.55 -9.82
CA TYR A 181 -13.75 2.12 -10.84
C TYR A 181 -13.41 3.57 -11.22
N HIS A 182 -12.91 4.37 -10.29
CA HIS A 182 -12.73 5.82 -10.51
C HIS A 182 -11.74 6.10 -11.64
N TRP A 183 -10.64 5.35 -11.72
CA TRP A 183 -9.55 5.63 -12.65
C TRP A 183 -9.93 5.38 -14.12
N PRO A 184 -10.47 4.20 -14.51
CA PRO A 184 -11.03 3.99 -15.85
C PRO A 184 -12.07 5.06 -16.23
N THR A 185 -12.93 5.43 -15.28
CA THR A 185 -13.97 6.43 -15.48
C THR A 185 -13.37 7.79 -15.82
N ILE A 186 -12.39 8.27 -15.04
CA ILE A 186 -11.67 9.52 -15.28
C ILE A 186 -11.08 9.56 -16.69
N ILE A 187 -10.45 8.46 -17.12
CA ILE A 187 -9.82 8.37 -18.44
C ILE A 187 -10.86 8.37 -19.56
N CYS A 188 -11.99 7.68 -19.39
CA CYS A 188 -13.10 7.71 -20.34
C CYS A 188 -13.63 9.14 -20.52
N TYR A 189 -13.91 9.87 -19.43
CA TYR A 189 -14.38 11.26 -19.49
C TYR A 189 -13.35 12.18 -20.18
N HIS A 190 -12.06 12.02 -19.87
CA HIS A 190 -10.98 12.77 -20.52
C HIS A 190 -10.94 12.49 -22.04
N ARG A 191 -11.00 11.22 -22.47
CA ARG A 191 -10.98 10.84 -23.89
C ARG A 191 -12.20 11.31 -24.68
N LEU A 192 -13.34 11.48 -24.01
CA LEU A 192 -14.56 12.02 -24.60
C LEU A 192 -14.55 13.56 -24.71
N GLY A 193 -13.47 14.23 -24.30
CA GLY A 193 -13.32 15.69 -24.42
C GLY A 193 -14.17 16.49 -23.43
N THR A 194 -14.65 15.84 -22.36
CA THR A 194 -15.56 16.47 -21.39
C THR A 194 -14.86 17.11 -20.21
N ILE A 195 -13.58 16.77 -19.97
CA ILE A 195 -12.76 17.30 -18.87
C ILE A 195 -11.35 17.55 -19.41
N ASP A 196 -10.94 18.82 -19.50
CA ASP A 196 -9.53 19.20 -19.65
C ASP A 196 -8.90 19.25 -18.26
N PHE A 197 -8.15 18.22 -17.89
CA PHE A 197 -7.35 18.32 -16.67
C PHE A 197 -6.16 19.27 -16.92
N PRO A 198 -5.81 20.13 -15.95
CA PRO A 198 -4.57 20.87 -16.03
C PRO A 198 -3.42 19.87 -16.18
N ARG A 199 -2.56 20.09 -17.19
CA ARG A 199 -1.34 19.29 -17.34
C ARG A 199 -0.54 19.46 -16.05
N LEU A 200 -0.48 18.40 -15.25
CA LEU A 200 0.38 18.39 -14.07
C LEU A 200 1.80 18.67 -14.58
N PRO A 201 2.53 19.65 -14.02
CA PRO A 201 3.92 19.81 -14.36
C PRO A 201 4.61 18.48 -14.08
N VAL A 202 5.26 17.93 -15.10
CA VAL A 202 6.12 16.76 -14.94
C VAL A 202 7.28 17.24 -14.05
N ILE A 203 7.24 16.89 -12.77
CA ILE A 203 8.32 17.16 -11.80
C ILE A 203 9.40 16.11 -12.03
#